data_AF-J7J0P1-F1
#
_entry.id   AF-J7J0P1-F1
#
_cell.length_a   1.000
_cell.length_b   1.000
_cell.length_c   1.000
_cell.angle_alpha   90.00
_cell.angle_beta   90.00
_cell.angle_gamma   90.00
#
_symmetry.space_group_name_H-M   'P 1'
#
loop_
_entity.id
_entity.type
_entity.pdbx_description
1 polymer ?
#
loop_
_entity_poly.entity_id
_entity_poly.type
_entity_poly.pdbx_seq_one_letter_code
_entity_poly.pdbx_strand_id
1 'polypeptide(L)'
;MIAINNRTANNNQYKLTLSLIKDERIGDFLFLIAAIIALISTFQAEKEIISKEFYKESLPDDSAYTIAAASWTFFIASIISAYVVIARYNQIATADRDVSPLTLKGAKYSTIGNIISVIGFGLAAIGDQLKAMASSSGGPAVISR
;
A
#
# COMPACT_ATOMS: atom_id res chain seq x y z
N MET A 1 25.39 -0.07 41.01
CA MET A 1 25.38 0.88 39.88
C MET A 1 25.76 0.09 38.63
N ILE A 2 24.76 -0.37 37.87
CA ILE A 2 25.01 -1.21 36.68
C ILE A 2 25.33 -0.24 35.54
N ALA A 3 26.60 -0.22 35.12
CA ALA A 3 26.98 0.39 33.85
C ALA A 3 26.29 -0.42 32.75
N ILE A 4 25.09 0.00 32.34
CA ILE A 4 24.46 -0.51 31.14
C ILE A 4 25.43 -0.15 30.01
N ASN A 5 26.10 -1.18 29.48
CA ASN A 5 27.18 -1.07 28.53
C ASN A 5 26.76 -0.18 27.36
N ASN A 6 27.37 1.01 27.27
CA ASN A 6 27.07 2.02 26.25
C ASN A 6 27.19 1.43 24.82
N ARG A 7 28.04 0.41 24.65
CA ARG A 7 28.16 -0.40 23.41
C ARG A 7 26.90 -1.18 23.05
N THR A 8 26.21 -1.79 24.01
CA THR A 8 25.03 -2.62 23.76
C THR A 8 23.82 -1.77 23.38
N ALA A 9 23.66 -0.61 24.03
CA ALA A 9 22.63 0.37 23.67
C ALA A 9 22.83 0.92 22.24
N ASN A 10 24.08 1.23 21.87
CA ASN A 10 24.40 1.76 20.55
C ASN A 10 24.18 0.72 19.44
N ASN A 11 24.61 -0.53 19.65
CA ASN A 11 24.36 -1.62 18.69
C ASN A 11 22.87 -1.87 18.42
N ASN A 12 22.04 -1.79 19.47
CA ASN A 12 20.59 -1.97 19.34
C ASN A 12 19.94 -0.83 18.53
N GLN A 13 20.42 0.40 18.70
CA GLN A 13 19.98 1.55 17.91
C GLN A 13 20.32 1.38 16.42
N TYR A 14 21.56 1.02 16.08
CA TYR A 14 21.96 0.77 14.70
C TYR A 14 21.15 -0.34 14.04
N LYS A 15 20.92 -1.45 14.75
CA LYS A 15 20.13 -2.58 14.25
C LYS A 15 18.67 -2.18 13.96
N LEU A 16 18.07 -1.38 14.84
CA LEU A 16 16.70 -0.90 14.66
C LEU A 16 16.59 0.08 13.49
N THR A 17 17.50 1.06 13.40
CA THR A 17 17.54 2.02 12.27
C THR A 17 17.71 1.32 10.93
N LEU A 18 18.60 0.32 10.85
CA LEU A 18 18.80 -0.46 9.63
C LEU A 18 17.54 -1.25 9.25
N SER A 19 16.84 -1.83 10.24
CA SER A 19 15.57 -2.53 9.99
C SER A 19 14.51 -1.58 9.46
N LEU A 20 14.37 -0.38 10.05
CA LEU A 20 13.39 0.61 9.60
C LEU A 20 13.67 1.13 8.19
N ILE A 21 14.94 1.33 7.82
CA ILE A 21 15.31 1.69 6.44
C ILE A 21 14.92 0.56 5.47
N LYS A 22 15.19 -0.69 5.84
CA LYS A 22 14.81 -1.85 5.01
C LYS A 22 13.28 -1.92 4.83
N ASP A 23 12.52 -1.74 5.89
CA ASP A 23 11.04 -1.78 5.83
C ASP A 23 10.48 -0.61 4.99
N GLU A 24 11.09 0.57 5.06
CA GLU A 24 10.76 1.72 4.19
C GLU A 24 10.95 1.37 2.71
N ARG A 25 12.08 0.76 2.36
CA ARG A 25 12.37 0.35 0.98
C ARG A 25 11.43 -0.75 0.49
N ILE A 26 11.06 -1.69 1.35
CA ILE A 26 10.03 -2.70 1.03
C ILE A 26 8.70 -2.01 0.69
N GLY A 27 8.30 -1.01 1.47
CA GLY A 27 7.13 -0.18 1.17
C GLY A 27 7.21 0.47 -0.21
N ASP A 28 8.30 1.14 -0.53
CA ASP A 28 8.52 1.78 -1.85
C ASP A 28 8.38 0.79 -3.02
N PHE A 29 8.98 -0.40 -2.88
CA PHE A 29 8.88 -1.46 -3.89
C PHE A 29 7.44 -1.96 -4.05
N LEU A 30 6.70 -2.11 -2.96
CA LEU A 30 5.29 -2.50 -3.03
C LEU A 30 4.43 -1.43 -3.72
N PHE A 31 4.69 -0.14 -3.47
CA PHE A 31 4.02 0.94 -4.19
C PHE A 31 4.30 0.89 -5.70
N LEU A 32 5.54 0.61 -6.10
CA LEU A 32 5.91 0.47 -7.52
C LEU A 32 5.20 -0.73 -8.17
N ILE A 33 5.22 -1.89 -7.52
CA ILE A 33 4.57 -3.11 -8.02
C ILE A 33 3.06 -2.86 -8.17
N ALA A 34 2.42 -2.26 -7.17
CA ALA A 34 1.01 -1.93 -7.20
C ALA A 34 0.68 -0.97 -8.36
N ALA A 35 1.52 0.03 -8.62
CA ALA A 35 1.35 0.94 -9.75
C ALA A 35 1.45 0.24 -11.11
N ILE A 36 2.39 -0.69 -11.27
CA ILE A 36 2.53 -1.50 -12.50
C ILE A 36 1.29 -2.36 -12.71
N ILE A 37 0.80 -3.04 -11.66
CA ILE A 37 -0.40 -3.88 -11.73
C ILE A 37 -1.63 -3.02 -12.10
N ALA A 38 -1.78 -1.85 -11.49
CA ALA A 38 -2.87 -0.92 -11.82
C ALA A 38 -2.81 -0.46 -13.29
N LEU A 39 -1.62 -0.18 -13.82
CA LEU A 39 -1.44 0.17 -15.22
C LEU A 39 -1.84 -0.98 -16.15
N ILE A 40 -1.42 -2.21 -15.82
CA ILE A 40 -1.82 -3.42 -16.56
C ILE A 40 -3.34 -3.61 -16.53
N SER A 41 -3.98 -3.36 -15.38
CA SER A 41 -5.45 -3.41 -15.27
C SER A 41 -6.14 -2.43 -16.20
N THR A 42 -5.68 -1.17 -16.24
CA THR A 42 -6.25 -0.14 -17.11
C THR A 42 -6.11 -0.54 -18.57
N PHE A 43 -4.94 -1.06 -18.97
CA PHE A 43 -4.71 -1.52 -20.33
C PHE A 43 -5.63 -2.69 -20.73
N GLN A 44 -5.88 -3.63 -19.81
CA GLN A 44 -6.83 -4.73 -20.05
C GLN A 44 -8.27 -4.22 -20.25
N ALA A 45 -8.72 -3.30 -19.39
CA ALA A 45 -10.05 -2.70 -19.50
C ALA A 45 -10.22 -1.90 -20.80
N GLU A 46 -9.21 -1.12 -21.19
CA GLU A 46 -9.20 -0.38 -22.47
C GLU A 46 -9.28 -1.34 -23.67
N LYS A 47 -8.49 -2.41 -23.65
CA LYS A 47 -8.48 -3.41 -24.72
C LYS A 47 -9.83 -4.09 -24.87
N GLU A 48 -10.50 -4.43 -23.76
CA GLU A 48 -11.84 -5.03 -23.80
C GLU A 48 -12.85 -4.08 -24.42
N ILE A 49 -12.89 -2.80 -23.99
CA ILE A 49 -13.80 -1.79 -24.52
C ILE A 49 -13.60 -1.60 -26.03
N ILE A 50 -12.35 -1.46 -26.49
CA ILE A 50 -12.02 -1.31 -27.92
C ILE A 50 -12.45 -2.56 -28.70
N SER A 51 -12.20 -3.76 -28.17
CA SER A 51 -12.58 -5.01 -28.84
C SER A 51 -14.08 -5.17 -29.01
N LYS A 52 -14.87 -4.79 -27.98
CA LYS A 52 -16.33 -4.81 -28.02
C LYS A 52 -16.88 -3.77 -29.01
N GLU A 53 -16.35 -2.56 -29.01
CA GLU A 53 -16.85 -1.45 -29.84
C GLU A 53 -16.53 -1.67 -31.33
N PHE A 54 -15.28 -2.02 -31.66
CA PHE A 54 -14.82 -2.04 -33.04
C PHE A 54 -14.86 -3.41 -33.71
N TYR A 55 -14.73 -4.49 -32.93
CA TYR A 55 -14.60 -5.85 -33.46
C TYR A 55 -15.77 -6.77 -33.07
N LYS A 56 -16.68 -6.30 -32.20
CA LYS A 56 -17.79 -7.09 -31.62
C LYS A 56 -17.32 -8.43 -31.01
N GLU A 57 -16.07 -8.47 -30.56
CA GLU A 57 -15.47 -9.64 -29.91
C GLU A 57 -15.43 -9.41 -28.40
N SER A 58 -15.80 -10.43 -27.62
CA SER A 58 -15.71 -10.37 -26.16
C SER A 58 -14.42 -11.06 -25.73
N LEU A 59 -13.42 -10.28 -25.37
CA LEU A 59 -12.21 -10.78 -24.72
C LEU A 59 -12.47 -11.03 -23.22
N PRO A 60 -11.76 -12.00 -22.60
CA PRO A 60 -11.78 -12.14 -21.14
C PRO A 60 -11.19 -10.88 -20.48
N ASP A 61 -11.96 -10.28 -19.56
CA ASP A 61 -11.56 -9.10 -18.78
C ASP A 61 -11.22 -9.50 -17.34
N ASP A 62 -9.92 -9.54 -17.06
CA ASP A 62 -9.38 -9.76 -15.70
C ASP A 62 -8.98 -8.43 -15.02
N SER A 63 -9.37 -7.28 -15.58
CA SER A 63 -9.03 -5.96 -15.03
C SER A 63 -9.57 -5.79 -13.61
N ALA A 64 -10.79 -6.25 -13.32
CA ALA A 64 -11.39 -6.15 -11.99
C ALA A 64 -10.59 -6.92 -10.91
N TYR A 65 -10.04 -8.09 -11.25
CA TYR A 65 -9.17 -8.84 -10.34
C TYR A 65 -7.79 -8.18 -10.21
N THR A 66 -7.26 -7.70 -11.31
CA THR A 66 -5.95 -7.04 -11.38
C THR A 66 -5.96 -5.74 -10.56
N ILE A 67 -7.01 -4.92 -10.65
CA ILE A 67 -7.15 -3.70 -9.85
C ILE A 67 -7.36 -4.01 -8.36
N ALA A 68 -8.12 -5.05 -8.02
CA ALA A 68 -8.26 -5.49 -6.64
C ALA A 68 -6.90 -5.90 -6.03
N ALA A 69 -6.09 -6.64 -6.78
CA ALA A 69 -4.73 -7.02 -6.36
C ALA A 69 -3.81 -5.79 -6.18
N ALA A 70 -3.89 -4.81 -7.08
CA ALA A 70 -3.15 -3.55 -6.94
C ALA A 70 -3.57 -2.78 -5.68
N SER A 71 -4.86 -2.64 -5.44
CA SER A 71 -5.41 -1.94 -4.27
C SER A 71 -5.03 -2.61 -2.95
N TRP A 72 -5.06 -3.94 -2.87
CA TRP A 72 -4.54 -4.67 -1.71
C TRP A 72 -3.02 -4.48 -1.51
N THR A 73 -2.25 -4.44 -2.59
CA THR A 73 -0.80 -4.21 -2.51
C THR A 73 -0.49 -2.79 -2.02
N PHE A 74 -1.22 -1.77 -2.51
CA PHE A 74 -1.13 -0.40 -1.99
C PHE A 74 -1.51 -0.30 -0.50
N PHE A 75 -2.53 -1.06 -0.08
CA PHE A 75 -2.94 -1.11 1.32
C PHE A 75 -1.83 -1.65 2.21
N ILE A 76 -1.23 -2.79 1.85
CA ILE A 76 -0.11 -3.40 2.60
C ILE A 76 1.09 -2.44 2.66
N ALA A 77 1.46 -1.83 1.53
CA ALA A 77 2.56 -0.86 1.47
C ALA A 77 2.33 0.30 2.44
N SER A 78 1.09 0.81 2.49
CA SER A 78 0.71 1.93 3.38
C SER A 78 0.79 1.56 4.85
N ILE A 79 0.46 0.32 5.24
CA ILE A 79 0.61 -0.15 6.63
C ILE A 79 2.09 -0.17 7.03
N ILE A 80 2.96 -0.69 6.16
CA ILE A 80 4.41 -0.73 6.39
C ILE A 80 4.97 0.68 6.54
N SER A 81 4.60 1.59 5.65
CA SER A 81 5.00 3.01 5.74
C SER A 81 4.50 3.68 7.02
N ALA A 82 3.25 3.42 7.43
CA ALA A 82 2.70 3.93 8.70
C ALA A 82 3.53 3.45 9.89
N TYR A 83 3.85 2.16 9.94
CA TYR A 83 4.69 1.58 11.00
C TYR A 83 6.08 2.23 11.07
N VAL A 84 6.76 2.36 9.92
CA VAL A 84 8.10 2.97 9.86
C VAL A 84 8.08 4.41 10.37
N VAL A 85 7.10 5.21 9.97
CA VAL A 85 6.98 6.60 10.41
C VAL A 85 6.74 6.70 11.92
N ILE A 86 5.86 5.86 12.48
CA ILE A 86 5.60 5.84 13.94
C ILE A 86 6.85 5.41 14.71
N ALA A 87 7.56 4.39 14.21
CA ALA A 87 8.79 3.91 14.86
C ALA A 87 9.90 4.97 14.83
N ARG A 88 10.08 5.67 13.70
CA ARG A 88 11.02 6.81 13.59
C ARG A 88 10.60 7.97 14.49
N TYR A 89 9.30 8.28 14.57
CA TYR A 89 8.78 9.30 15.48
C TYR A 89 9.15 9.00 16.94
N ASN A 90 8.87 7.77 17.38
CA ASN A 90 9.17 7.34 18.74
C ASN A 90 10.66 7.35 19.06
N GLN A 91 11.51 6.93 18.10
CA GLN A 91 12.98 7.05 18.25
C GLN A 91 13.43 8.49 18.45
N ILE A 92 12.98 9.40 17.59
CA ILE A 92 13.37 10.81 17.65
C ILE A 92 12.86 11.44 18.96
N ALA A 93 11.63 11.13 19.36
CA ALA A 93 11.04 11.64 20.59
C ALA A 93 11.71 11.12 21.88
N THR A 94 12.33 9.93 21.84
CA THR A 94 13.02 9.34 23.02
C THR A 94 14.52 9.61 23.05
N ALA A 95 15.17 9.82 21.90
CA ALA A 95 16.62 9.95 21.82
C ALA A 95 17.14 11.34 22.20
N ASP A 96 16.35 12.40 21.97
CA ASP A 96 16.85 13.76 22.17
C ASP A 96 15.70 14.72 22.56
N ARG A 97 15.89 15.51 23.62
CA ARG A 97 14.85 16.41 24.17
C ARG A 97 14.83 17.76 23.46
N ASP A 98 15.88 18.05 22.69
CA ASP A 98 16.09 19.32 21.96
C ASP A 98 15.80 19.19 20.45
N VAL A 99 15.18 18.10 19.99
CA VAL A 99 14.82 17.99 18.57
C VAL A 99 13.88 19.10 18.16
N SER A 100 14.22 19.76 17.04
CA SER A 100 13.44 20.87 16.49
C SER A 100 11.94 20.53 16.45
N PRO A 101 11.07 21.40 16.99
CA PRO A 101 9.62 21.23 16.94
C PRO A 101 9.08 21.03 15.52
N LEU A 102 9.79 21.51 14.50
CA LEU A 102 9.45 21.30 13.08
C LEU A 102 9.60 19.83 12.67
N THR A 103 10.69 19.16 13.08
CA THR A 103 10.93 17.74 12.77
C THR A 103 9.85 16.86 13.41
N LEU A 104 9.49 17.17 14.66
CA LEU A 104 8.47 16.44 15.40
C LEU A 104 7.06 16.67 14.82
N LYS A 105 6.76 17.88 14.33
CA LYS A 105 5.51 18.19 13.61
C LYS A 105 5.44 17.50 12.25
N GLY A 106 6.53 17.50 11.47
CA GLY A 106 6.60 16.84 10.17
C GLY A 106 6.30 15.34 10.28
N ALA A 107 6.88 14.66 11.27
CA ALA A 107 6.60 13.25 11.54
C ALA A 107 5.15 12.98 11.96
N LYS A 108 4.51 13.89 12.73
CA LYS A 108 3.07 13.80 13.05
C LYS A 108 2.19 13.91 11.80
N TYR A 109 2.46 14.88 10.93
CA TYR A 109 1.70 15.02 9.69
C TYR A 109 1.90 13.83 8.75
N SER A 110 3.12 13.30 8.65
CA SER A 110 3.40 12.07 7.90
C SER A 110 2.64 10.86 8.47
N THR A 111 2.54 10.75 9.80
CA THR A 111 1.76 9.68 10.45
C THR A 111 0.28 9.78 10.08
N ILE A 112 -0.30 10.98 10.17
CA ILE A 112 -1.71 11.22 9.81
C ILE A 112 -1.94 10.92 8.33
N GLY A 113 -1.05 11.40 7.45
CA GLY A 113 -1.10 11.11 6.01
C GLY A 113 -1.11 9.61 5.72
N ASN A 114 -0.22 8.85 6.36
CA ASN A 114 -0.17 7.40 6.18
C ASN A 114 -1.43 6.69 6.70
N ILE A 115 -2.02 7.14 7.81
CA ILE A 115 -3.31 6.58 8.30
C ILE A 115 -4.41 6.82 7.27
N ILE A 116 -4.48 8.02 6.70
CA ILE A 116 -5.45 8.34 5.65
C ILE A 116 -5.21 7.46 4.41
N SER A 117 -3.96 7.27 4.00
CA SER A 117 -3.60 6.37 2.89
C SER A 117 -4.02 4.92 3.16
N VAL A 118 -3.76 4.39 4.36
CA VAL A 118 -4.20 3.04 4.76
C VAL A 118 -5.72 2.92 4.63
N ILE A 119 -6.49 3.86 5.18
CA ILE A 119 -7.96 3.83 5.08
C ILE A 119 -8.40 3.89 3.61
N GLY A 120 -7.83 4.82 2.84
CA GLY A 120 -8.18 5.03 1.43
C GLY A 120 -7.94 3.78 0.57
N PHE A 121 -6.74 3.19 0.67
CA PHE A 121 -6.42 1.97 -0.08
C PHE A 121 -7.17 0.74 0.42
N GLY A 122 -7.46 0.66 1.73
CA GLY A 122 -8.29 -0.42 2.27
C GLY A 122 -9.72 -0.38 1.71
N LEU A 123 -10.34 0.80 1.68
CA LEU A 123 -11.66 1.00 1.07
C LEU A 123 -11.64 0.72 -0.44
N ALA A 124 -10.61 1.17 -1.15
CA ALA A 124 -10.43 0.88 -2.57
C ALA A 124 -10.31 -0.62 -2.82
N ALA A 125 -9.50 -1.34 -2.03
CA ALA A 125 -9.32 -2.78 -2.19
C ALA A 125 -10.61 -3.56 -1.96
N ILE A 126 -11.40 -3.19 -0.95
CA ILE A 126 -12.72 -3.78 -0.71
C ILE A 126 -13.67 -3.47 -1.87
N GLY A 127 -13.74 -2.21 -2.34
CA GLY A 127 -14.59 -1.82 -3.46
C GLY A 127 -14.24 -2.55 -4.76
N ASP A 128 -12.96 -2.66 -5.07
CA ASP A 128 -12.46 -3.37 -6.25
C ASP A 128 -12.72 -4.87 -6.16
N GLN A 129 -12.59 -5.46 -4.97
CA GLN A 129 -12.94 -6.86 -4.75
C GLN A 129 -14.44 -7.11 -4.92
N LEU A 130 -15.30 -6.21 -4.44
CA LEU A 130 -16.75 -6.28 -4.68
C LEU A 130 -17.07 -6.19 -6.18
N LYS A 131 -16.38 -5.31 -6.92
CA LYS A 131 -16.51 -5.20 -8.37
C LYS A 131 -16.09 -6.49 -9.08
N ALA A 132 -14.97 -7.10 -8.69
CA ALA A 132 -14.50 -8.37 -9.24
C ALA A 132 -15.50 -9.51 -8.99
N MET A 133 -16.10 -9.57 -7.79
CA MET A 133 -17.13 -10.56 -7.45
C MET A 133 -18.43 -10.34 -8.22
N ALA A 134 -18.82 -9.10 -8.49
CA ALA A 134 -20.00 -8.81 -9.30
C ALA A 134 -19.82 -9.27 -10.76
N SER A 135 -18.65 -9.02 -11.36
CA SER A 135 -18.33 -9.41 -12.73
C SER A 135 -18.34 -10.93 -12.96
N SER A 136 -18.07 -11.75 -11.94
CA SER A 136 -18.11 -13.22 -12.05
C SER A 136 -19.52 -13.82 -11.97
N SER A 137 -20.52 -13.05 -11.50
CA SER A 137 -21.91 -13.52 -11.31
C SER A 137 -22.81 -13.32 -12.54
N GLY A 138 -22.34 -12.62 -13.57
CA GLY A 138 -23.10 -12.24 -14.78
C GLY A 138 -23.05 -13.26 -15.92
N GLY A 139 -23.20 -14.57 -15.65
CA GLY A 139 -23.44 -15.55 -16.72
C GLY A 139 -24.84 -15.36 -17.33
N PRO A 140 -25.05 -15.58 -18.65
CA PRO A 140 -26.33 -15.30 -19.28
C PRO A 140 -27.41 -16.21 -18.67
N ALA A 141 -28.46 -15.59 -18.12
CA ALA A 141 -29.69 -16.30 -17.81
C ALA A 141 -30.29 -16.81 -19.13
N VAL A 142 -30.07 -18.09 -19.42
CA VAL A 142 -30.78 -18.80 -20.49
C VAL A 142 -32.25 -18.87 -20.06
N ILE A 143 -33.04 -17.89 -20.50
CA ILE A 143 -34.49 -18.00 -20.50
C ILE A 143 -34.82 -18.93 -21.66
N SER A 144 -34.98 -20.22 -21.38
CA SER A 144 -35.60 -21.16 -22.30
C SER A 144 -37.08 -20.79 -22.43
N ARG A 145 -37.53 -20.56 -23.67
CA ARG A 145 -38.95 -20.56 -24.03
C ARG A 145 -39.36 -21.97 -24.39
#